data_AF-A0A9E5NKR0-F1
#
_entry.id   AF-A0A9E5NKR0-F1
#
_cell.length_a   1.000
_cell.length_b   1.000
_cell.length_c   1.000
_cell.angle_alpha   90.00
_cell.angle_beta   90.00
_cell.angle_gamma   90.00
#
_symmetry.space_group_name_H-M   'P 1'
#
loop_
_entity.id
_entity.type
_entity.pdbx_description
1 polymer ?
#
loop_
_entity_poly.entity_id
_entity_poly.type
_entity_poly.pdbx_seq_one_letter_code
_entity_poly.pdbx_strand_id
1 'polypeptide(L)'
;DDYISASDPDEIQFEDIHPALVEASTKWKGKVWGLPYYTFTMGYFYRCDLFEDPDEMAAFEAEYGYPLDVPQTYEQLADIAEFFHRQPGDTLKGETVDEE
;
A
#
# COMPACT_ATOMS: atom_id res chain seq x y z
N ASP A 1 22.85 -24.03 -5.58
CA ASP A 1 21.80 -25.05 -5.58
C ASP A 1 21.99 -25.87 -6.84
N ASP A 2 22.18 -27.17 -6.69
CA ASP A 2 22.50 -28.07 -7.82
C ASP A 2 21.26 -28.31 -8.71
N TYR A 3 20.05 -28.13 -8.17
CA TYR A 3 18.79 -28.33 -8.88
C TYR A 3 18.54 -27.23 -9.92
N ILE A 4 18.78 -25.97 -9.55
CA ILE A 4 18.59 -24.84 -10.46
C ILE A 4 19.69 -24.82 -11.53
N SER A 5 20.93 -25.16 -11.18
CA SER A 5 21.99 -25.29 -12.19
C SER A 5 21.80 -26.49 -13.12
N ALA A 6 21.02 -27.48 -12.72
CA ALA A 6 20.64 -28.61 -13.56
C ALA A 6 19.38 -28.35 -14.41
N SER A 7 18.67 -27.25 -14.16
CA SER A 7 17.51 -26.84 -14.95
C SER A 7 17.96 -26.14 -16.23
N ASP A 8 17.23 -26.32 -17.32
CA ASP A 8 17.50 -25.63 -18.58
C ASP A 8 17.16 -24.13 -18.42
N PRO A 9 18.13 -23.21 -18.57
CA PRO A 9 17.86 -21.78 -18.51
C PRO A 9 16.82 -21.31 -19.54
N ASP A 10 16.74 -21.98 -20.70
CA ASP A 10 15.79 -21.67 -21.77
C ASP A 10 14.36 -22.09 -21.40
N GLU A 11 14.19 -23.11 -20.53
CA GLU A 11 12.88 -23.51 -20.00
C GLU A 11 12.32 -22.54 -18.95
N ILE A 12 13.19 -21.82 -18.23
CA ILE A 12 12.76 -20.86 -17.20
C ILE A 12 12.25 -19.56 -17.83
N GLN A 13 12.65 -19.27 -19.07
CA GLN A 13 12.21 -18.10 -19.84
C GLN A 13 12.35 -16.78 -19.05
N PHE A 14 13.51 -16.53 -18.44
CA PHE A 14 13.75 -15.31 -17.66
C PHE A 14 13.51 -14.01 -18.44
N GLU A 15 13.58 -14.06 -19.77
CA GLU A 15 13.29 -12.94 -20.67
C GLU A 15 11.80 -12.50 -20.61
N ASP A 16 10.89 -13.42 -20.26
CA ASP A 16 9.46 -13.15 -20.11
C ASP A 16 9.10 -12.59 -18.71
N ILE A 17 10.09 -12.47 -17.81
CA ILE A 17 9.91 -11.99 -16.45
C ILE A 17 10.53 -10.60 -16.30
N HIS A 18 9.84 -9.70 -15.59
CA HIS A 18 10.34 -8.34 -15.38
C HIS A 18 11.77 -8.35 -14.78
N PRO A 19 12.76 -7.64 -15.37
CA PRO A 19 14.17 -7.74 -14.97
C PRO A 19 14.43 -7.43 -13.50
N ALA A 20 13.71 -6.46 -12.95
CA ALA A 20 13.84 -6.09 -11.54
C ALA A 20 13.40 -7.22 -10.59
N LEU A 21 12.40 -8.01 -10.99
CA LEU A 21 11.95 -9.16 -10.21
C LEU A 21 13.00 -10.27 -10.25
N VAL A 22 13.53 -10.58 -11.44
CA VAL A 22 14.61 -11.56 -11.59
C VAL A 22 15.82 -11.17 -10.72
N GLU A 23 16.28 -9.93 -10.82
CA GLU A 23 17.46 -9.49 -10.06
C GLU A 23 17.22 -9.52 -8.55
N ALA A 24 16.07 -9.01 -8.08
CA ALA A 24 15.79 -8.89 -6.65
C ALA A 24 15.46 -10.23 -5.98
N SER A 25 14.81 -11.17 -6.68
CA SER A 25 14.28 -12.38 -6.05
C SER A 25 15.03 -13.66 -6.38
N THR A 26 15.94 -13.67 -7.37
CA THR A 26 16.57 -14.91 -7.84
C THR A 26 18.09 -14.92 -7.74
N LYS A 27 18.76 -13.77 -7.72
CA LYS A 27 20.22 -13.69 -7.82
C LYS A 27 20.89 -13.23 -6.53
N TRP A 28 22.03 -13.86 -6.23
CA TRP A 28 22.97 -13.41 -5.21
C TRP A 28 24.40 -13.56 -5.73
N LYS A 29 25.17 -12.47 -5.73
CA LYS A 29 26.54 -12.42 -6.26
C LYS A 29 26.66 -12.98 -7.69
N GLY A 30 25.70 -12.65 -8.55
CA GLY A 30 25.69 -13.09 -9.96
C GLY A 30 25.31 -14.55 -10.19
N LYS A 31 24.97 -15.30 -9.13
CA LYS A 31 24.47 -16.68 -9.24
C LYS A 31 22.97 -16.73 -8.97
N VAL A 32 22.23 -17.51 -9.76
CA VAL A 32 20.81 -17.78 -9.56
C VAL A 32 20.64 -18.85 -8.47
N TRP A 33 19.78 -18.57 -7.50
CA TRP A 33 19.48 -19.40 -6.32
C TRP A 33 18.00 -19.72 -6.15
N GLY A 34 17.11 -19.11 -6.94
CA GLY A 34 15.67 -19.34 -6.83
C GLY A 34 14.93 -18.98 -8.11
N LEU A 35 13.63 -19.26 -8.13
CA LEU A 35 12.70 -18.81 -9.16
C LEU A 35 11.68 -17.85 -8.54
N PRO A 36 11.25 -16.82 -9.28
CA PRO A 36 10.19 -15.94 -8.81
C PRO A 36 8.88 -16.74 -8.80
N TYR A 37 8.27 -16.86 -7.63
CA TYR A 37 7.01 -17.59 -7.45
C TYR A 37 5.83 -16.66 -7.22
N TYR A 38 6.02 -15.69 -6.33
CA TYR A 38 4.99 -14.74 -5.94
C TYR A 38 5.61 -13.39 -5.62
N THR A 39 4.92 -12.32 -6.00
CA THR A 39 5.25 -10.95 -5.61
C THR A 39 3.96 -10.24 -5.21
N PHE A 40 4.07 -9.30 -4.28
CA PHE A 40 2.99 -8.42 -3.91
C PHE A 40 3.53 -7.00 -3.80
N THR A 41 2.66 -6.03 -4.04
CA THR A 41 2.95 -4.62 -3.81
C THR A 41 1.91 -4.10 -2.83
N MET A 42 2.37 -3.35 -1.83
CA MET A 42 1.46 -2.69 -0.90
C MET A 42 0.75 -1.56 -1.63
N GLY A 43 -0.57 -1.67 -1.75
CA GLY A 43 -1.44 -0.58 -2.19
C GLY A 43 -1.97 0.21 -1.00
N TYR A 44 -2.23 1.49 -1.21
CA TYR A 44 -2.99 2.30 -0.26
C TYR A 44 -4.48 2.23 -0.62
N PHE A 45 -5.31 1.90 0.36
CA PHE A 45 -6.77 1.85 0.23
C PHE A 45 -7.38 2.76 1.28
N TYR A 46 -8.39 3.51 0.90
CA TYR A 46 -9.11 4.42 1.78
C TYR A 46 -10.61 4.31 1.54
N ARG A 47 -11.40 4.80 2.50
CA ARG A 47 -12.87 4.84 2.42
C ARG A 47 -13.30 6.07 1.63
N CYS A 48 -13.66 5.89 0.36
CA CYS A 48 -14.13 7.00 -0.48
C CYS A 48 -15.30 7.75 0.14
N ASP A 49 -16.22 7.04 0.80
CA ASP A 49 -17.38 7.67 1.41
C ASP A 49 -17.05 8.55 2.62
N LEU A 50 -15.90 8.36 3.29
CA LEU A 50 -15.40 9.30 4.29
C LEU A 50 -14.75 10.52 3.63
N PHE A 51 -13.99 10.30 2.56
CA PHE A 51 -13.25 11.36 1.85
C PHE A 51 -14.14 12.25 0.98
N GLU A 52 -15.30 11.74 0.58
CA GLU A 52 -16.31 12.46 -0.23
C GLU A 52 -17.44 13.04 0.63
N ASP A 53 -17.39 12.85 1.96
CA ASP A 53 -18.36 13.44 2.86
C ASP A 53 -18.09 14.95 3.04
N PRO A 54 -19.04 15.83 2.70
CA PRO A 54 -18.81 17.27 2.69
C PRO A 54 -18.52 17.84 4.08
N ASP A 55 -19.05 17.23 5.14
CA ASP A 55 -18.85 17.71 6.51
C ASP A 55 -17.45 17.30 7.00
N GLU A 56 -17.01 16.07 6.72
CA GLU A 56 -15.64 15.62 7.03
C GLU A 56 -14.59 16.40 6.21
N MET A 57 -14.83 16.67 4.93
CA MET A 57 -13.94 17.50 4.09
C MET A 57 -13.77 18.90 4.68
N ALA A 58 -14.88 19.54 5.08
CA ALA A 58 -14.87 20.87 5.66
C ALA A 58 -14.22 20.90 7.05
N ALA A 59 -14.47 19.87 7.88
CA ALA A 59 -13.86 19.75 9.21
C ALA A 59 -12.34 19.54 9.12
N PHE A 60 -11.88 18.67 8.21
CA PHE A 60 -10.46 18.45 7.97
C PHE A 60 -9.75 19.73 7.52
N GLU A 61 -10.31 20.42 6.52
CA GLU A 61 -9.72 21.66 6.01
C GLU A 61 -9.69 22.76 7.08
N ALA A 62 -10.69 22.83 7.95
CA ALA A 62 -10.73 23.76 9.07
C ALA A 62 -9.65 23.48 10.14
N GLU A 63 -9.31 22.20 10.38
CA GLU A 63 -8.32 21.80 11.39
C GLU A 63 -6.88 21.89 10.87
N TYR A 64 -6.62 21.37 9.67
CA TYR A 64 -5.26 21.23 9.12
C TYR A 64 -4.89 22.32 8.10
N GLY A 65 -5.86 23.10 7.61
CA GLY A 65 -5.63 24.24 6.73
C GLY A 65 -5.35 23.87 5.26
N TYR A 66 -5.68 22.65 4.83
CA TYR A 66 -5.59 22.19 3.44
C TYR A 66 -6.70 21.16 3.15
N PRO A 67 -7.11 20.97 1.88
CA PRO A 67 -8.22 20.09 1.55
C PRO A 67 -7.88 18.61 1.83
N LEU A 68 -8.90 17.85 2.27
CA LEU A 68 -8.82 16.40 2.39
C LEU A 68 -8.71 15.77 0.99
N ASP A 69 -7.64 15.03 0.73
CA ASP A 69 -7.39 14.31 -0.52
C ASP A 69 -6.43 13.12 -0.27
N VAL A 70 -6.19 12.29 -1.28
CA VAL A 70 -5.21 11.19 -1.24
C VAL A 70 -3.84 11.75 -0.84
N PRO A 71 -3.24 11.26 0.26
CA PRO A 71 -2.00 11.84 0.78
C PRO A 71 -0.85 11.71 -0.22
N GLN A 72 -0.15 12.81 -0.45
CA GLN A 72 1.05 12.88 -1.29
C GLN A 72 2.33 12.82 -0.46
N THR A 73 2.24 13.03 0.86
CA THR A 73 3.37 12.93 1.81
C THR A 73 3.00 12.11 3.04
N TYR A 74 4.03 11.68 3.80
CA TYR A 74 3.81 10.95 5.04
C TYR A 74 3.22 11.82 6.14
N GLU A 75 3.50 13.12 6.13
CA GLU A 75 2.88 14.09 7.05
C GLU A 75 1.37 14.17 6.79
N GLN A 76 0.95 14.32 5.52
CA GLN A 76 -0.48 14.32 5.18
C GLN A 76 -1.16 13.00 5.55
N LEU A 77 -0.47 11.87 5.35
CA LEU A 77 -0.98 10.57 5.77
C LEU A 77 -1.19 10.50 7.29
N ALA A 78 -0.28 11.07 8.08
CA ALA A 78 -0.37 11.10 9.53
C ALA A 78 -1.53 12.00 10.00
N ASP A 79 -1.64 13.19 9.43
CA ASP A 79 -2.74 14.13 9.72
C ASP A 79 -4.11 13.51 9.41
N ILE A 80 -4.26 12.86 8.25
CA ILE A 80 -5.51 12.16 7.88
C ILE A 80 -5.82 11.01 8.83
N ALA A 81 -4.80 10.26 9.27
CA ALA A 81 -4.99 9.16 10.21
C ALA A 81 -5.39 9.67 11.59
N GLU A 82 -4.82 10.78 12.06
CA GLU A 82 -5.21 11.44 13.30
C GLU A 82 -6.62 12.01 13.19
N PHE A 83 -6.92 12.71 12.10
CA PHE A 83 -8.23 13.30 11.84
C PHE A 83 -9.35 12.28 11.84
N PHE A 84 -9.17 11.07 11.27
CA PHE A 84 -10.20 10.04 11.23
C PHE A 84 -10.20 9.11 12.45
N HIS A 85 -9.29 9.31 13.41
CA HIS A 85 -9.30 8.54 14.65
C HIS A 85 -10.53 8.94 15.48
N ARG A 86 -11.38 7.95 15.81
CA ARG A 86 -12.62 8.14 16.57
C ARG A 86 -12.64 7.17 17.75
N GLN A 87 -13.03 7.67 18.92
CA GLN A 87 -13.38 6.86 20.08
C GLN A 87 -14.88 6.50 20.00
N PRO A 88 -15.31 5.44 20.70
CA PRO A 88 -16.73 5.19 20.85
C PRO A 88 -17.46 6.39 21.47
N GLY A 89 -18.61 6.74 20.89
CA GLY A 89 -19.34 7.96 21.22
C GLY A 89 -18.98 9.18 20.39
N ASP A 90 -17.85 9.18 19.67
CA ASP A 90 -17.54 10.22 18.68
C ASP A 90 -18.45 10.11 17.45
N THR A 91 -18.46 11.14 16.63
CA THR A 91 -19.25 11.19 15.39
C THR A 91 -18.35 10.99 14.17
N LEU A 92 -18.75 10.12 13.25
CA LEU A 92 -18.12 9.89 11.95
C LEU A 92 -19.21 9.96 10.88
N LYS A 93 -19.12 10.93 9.97
CA LYS A 93 -20.18 11.23 8.97
C LYS A 93 -21.56 11.42 9.57
N GLY A 94 -21.64 12.11 10.70
CA GLY A 94 -22.91 12.36 11.40
C GLY A 94 -23.48 11.15 12.16
N GLU A 95 -22.83 9.98 12.11
CA GLU A 95 -23.23 8.79 12.85
C GLU A 95 -22.35 8.59 14.07
N THR A 96 -22.95 8.17 15.19
CA THR A 96 -22.19 7.84 16.40
C THR A 96 -21.44 6.53 16.21
N VAL A 97 -20.15 6.53 16.54
CA VAL A 97 -19.32 5.32 16.54
C VAL A 97 -19.69 4.48 17.75
N ASP A 98 -20.21 3.27 17.50
CA ASP A 98 -20.56 2.32 18.55
C ASP A 98 -19.30 1.70 19.21
N GLU A 99 -19.43 1.22 20.45
CA GLU A 99 -18.46 0.29 21.03
C GLU A 99 -18.66 -1.08 20.37
N GLU A 100 -17.64 -1.61 19.68
CA GLU A 100 -17.58 -3.04 19.32
C GLU A 100 -17.26 -3.92 20.55
#